data_AF-A0A1V6JTQ9-F1
#
_entry.id   AF-A0A1V6JTQ9-F1
#
_cell.length_a   1.000
_cell.length_b   1.000
_cell.length_c   1.000
_cell.angle_alpha   90.00
_cell.angle_beta   90.00
_cell.angle_gamma   90.00
#
_symmetry.space_group_name_H-M   'P 1'
#
loop_
_entity.id
_entity.type
_entity.pdbx_description
1 polymer ?
#
loop_
_entity_poly.entity_id
_entity_poly.type
_entity_poly.pdbx_seq_one_letter_code
_entity_poly.pdbx_strand_id
1 'polypeptide(L)'
;MGTEHADAALAEYRERFGTVTQAPLAYHLARYIEFLASCERAKDLLADPGITGSGIRTPAGKVVNRRGVGIIEAPRGTLIHDYTVNDAGIIEKCNLIVATCQNNYAIDRGVEDMARRVVKNGTLTEGAANRIEMIIRAYDPCISCATHAIGRMPLRIECMRRT
;
A
#
# COMPACT_ATOMS: atom_id res chain seq x y z
N MET A 1 -0.23 9.89 -14.93
CA MET A 1 -0.78 10.53 -13.72
C MET A 1 -1.85 11.54 -14.08
N GLY A 2 -1.73 12.25 -15.20
CA GLY A 2 -2.74 13.23 -15.65
C GLY A 2 -2.52 14.60 -15.03
N THR A 3 -1.31 14.86 -14.53
CA THR A 3 -0.88 16.13 -13.93
C THR A 3 0.56 16.41 -14.40
N GLU A 4 0.89 17.68 -14.63
CA GLU A 4 2.09 18.10 -15.36
C GLU A 4 3.39 17.60 -14.72
N HIS A 5 3.61 17.88 -13.44
CA HIS A 5 4.89 17.57 -12.78
C HIS A 5 5.03 16.08 -12.51
N ALA A 6 3.94 15.41 -12.12
CA ALA A 6 3.98 13.97 -11.91
C ALA A 6 4.17 13.20 -13.22
N ASP A 7 3.61 13.67 -14.36
CA ASP A 7 3.82 13.04 -15.65
C ASP A 7 5.26 13.22 -16.17
N ALA A 8 5.88 14.38 -15.92
CA ALA A 8 7.29 14.60 -16.21
C ALA A 8 8.19 13.66 -15.36
N ALA A 9 7.94 13.58 -14.05
CA ALA A 9 8.68 12.68 -13.16
C ALA A 9 8.48 11.20 -13.52
N LEU A 10 7.28 10.82 -13.97
CA LEU A 10 6.98 9.47 -14.47
C LEU A 10 7.73 9.16 -15.77
N ALA A 11 7.90 10.13 -16.65
CA ALA A 11 8.70 9.96 -17.86
C ALA A 11 10.17 9.67 -17.52
N GLU A 12 10.79 10.47 -16.64
CA GLU A 12 12.17 10.24 -16.16
C GLU A 12 12.31 8.87 -15.50
N TYR A 13 11.35 8.49 -14.65
CA TYR A 13 11.33 7.17 -14.03
C TYR A 13 11.31 6.05 -15.06
N ARG A 14 10.49 6.17 -16.12
CA ARG A 14 10.36 5.17 -17.17
C ARG A 14 11.58 5.06 -18.05
N GLU A 15 12.29 6.15 -18.29
CA GLU A 15 13.58 6.10 -19.00
C GLU A 15 14.60 5.25 -18.24
N ARG A 16 14.57 5.29 -16.90
CA ARG A 16 15.54 4.60 -16.06
C ARG A 16 15.15 3.17 -15.67
N PHE A 17 13.87 2.92 -15.42
CA PHE A 17 13.36 1.66 -14.88
C PHE A 17 12.43 0.90 -15.85
N GLY A 18 12.11 1.48 -17.00
CA GLY A 18 11.10 0.96 -17.92
C GLY A 18 9.68 1.19 -17.43
N THR A 19 8.71 0.62 -18.14
CA THR A 19 7.28 0.73 -17.81
C THR A 19 6.84 -0.28 -16.74
N VAL A 20 7.55 -1.40 -16.64
CA VAL A 20 7.31 -2.45 -15.65
C VAL A 20 8.65 -2.78 -15.01
N THR A 21 8.78 -2.47 -13.72
CA THR A 21 9.98 -2.80 -12.93
C THR A 21 9.63 -3.76 -11.82
N GLN A 22 10.55 -4.67 -11.52
CA GLN A 22 10.47 -5.61 -10.40
C GLN A 22 11.45 -5.23 -9.28
N ALA A 23 12.11 -4.06 -9.37
CA ALA A 23 13.06 -3.61 -8.38
C ALA A 23 12.33 -3.02 -7.15
N PRO A 24 12.42 -3.61 -5.94
CA PRO A 24 11.65 -3.15 -4.79
C PRO A 24 11.96 -1.71 -4.41
N LEU A 25 13.23 -1.29 -4.47
CA LEU A 25 13.63 0.07 -4.11
C LEU A 25 13.07 1.14 -5.07
N ALA A 26 12.65 0.75 -6.28
CA ALA A 26 12.01 1.67 -7.22
C ALA A 26 10.62 2.13 -6.72
N TYR A 27 10.00 1.43 -5.76
CA TYR A 27 8.77 1.88 -5.09
C TYR A 27 8.93 3.24 -4.40
N HIS A 28 10.12 3.58 -3.90
CA HIS A 28 10.33 4.88 -3.26
C HIS A 28 10.14 6.04 -4.25
N LEU A 29 10.68 5.89 -5.46
CA LEU A 29 10.54 6.89 -6.52
C LEU A 29 9.11 6.90 -7.09
N ALA A 30 8.49 5.74 -7.26
CA ALA A 30 7.08 5.64 -7.66
C ALA A 30 6.17 6.38 -6.66
N ARG A 31 6.39 6.19 -5.34
CA ARG A 31 5.63 6.88 -4.29
C ARG A 31 5.83 8.39 -4.31
N TYR A 32 7.03 8.86 -4.66
CA TYR A 32 7.28 10.29 -4.85
C TYR A 32 6.46 10.87 -6.02
N ILE A 33 6.37 10.14 -7.13
CA ILE A 33 5.54 10.53 -8.29
C ILE A 33 4.06 10.58 -7.90
N GLU A 34 3.56 9.59 -7.18
CA GLU A 34 2.18 9.59 -6.67
C GLU A 34 1.90 10.73 -5.68
N PHE A 35 2.89 11.08 -4.85
CA PHE A 35 2.81 12.23 -3.96
C PHE A 35 2.68 13.53 -4.74
N LEU A 36 3.51 13.75 -5.77
CA LEU A 36 3.38 14.92 -6.65
C LEU A 36 2.00 14.99 -7.30
N ALA A 37 1.54 13.87 -7.87
CA ALA A 37 0.22 13.78 -8.49
C ALA A 37 -0.89 14.13 -7.49
N SER A 38 -0.78 13.65 -6.25
CA SER A 38 -1.74 13.93 -5.18
C SER A 38 -1.75 15.41 -4.80
N CYS A 39 -0.59 16.07 -4.74
CA CYS A 39 -0.49 17.50 -4.48
C CYS A 39 -1.12 18.34 -5.62
N GLU A 40 -0.82 18.00 -6.87
CA GLU A 40 -1.38 18.67 -8.04
C GLU A 40 -2.91 18.49 -8.08
N ARG A 41 -3.39 17.27 -7.88
CA ARG A 41 -4.83 16.96 -7.84
C ARG A 41 -5.55 17.69 -6.70
N ALA A 42 -4.91 17.81 -5.53
CA ALA A 42 -5.49 18.54 -4.41
C ALA A 42 -5.68 20.02 -4.74
N LYS A 43 -4.73 20.64 -5.45
CA LYS A 43 -4.86 22.02 -5.93
C LYS A 43 -6.04 22.16 -6.90
N ASP A 44 -6.19 21.23 -7.84
CA ASP A 44 -7.32 21.25 -8.80
C ASP A 44 -8.67 21.12 -8.09
N LEU A 45 -8.77 20.20 -7.12
CA LEU A 45 -9.98 19.99 -6.34
C LEU A 45 -10.33 21.23 -5.49
N LEU A 46 -9.34 21.90 -4.91
CA LEU A 46 -9.55 23.15 -4.15
C LEU A 46 -9.99 24.32 -5.04
N ALA A 47 -9.66 24.28 -6.34
CA ALA A 47 -10.10 25.28 -7.30
C ALA A 47 -11.53 25.02 -7.83
N ASP A 48 -12.08 23.83 -7.62
CA ASP A 48 -13.46 23.48 -8.01
C ASP A 48 -14.46 24.25 -7.12
N PRO A 49 -15.30 25.14 -7.69
CA PRO A 49 -16.31 25.86 -6.91
C PRO A 49 -17.29 24.94 -6.17
N GLY A 50 -17.50 23.72 -6.67
CA GLY A 50 -18.34 22.71 -6.07
C GLY A 50 -17.83 22.17 -4.73
N ILE A 51 -16.54 22.34 -4.39
CA ILE A 51 -15.97 21.79 -3.15
C ILE A 51 -16.57 22.42 -1.88
N THR A 52 -17.12 23.62 -1.98
CA THR A 52 -17.84 24.31 -0.89
C THR A 52 -19.36 24.29 -1.06
N GLY A 53 -19.87 23.52 -2.02
CA GLY A 53 -21.31 23.39 -2.26
C GLY A 53 -22.07 22.75 -1.09
N SER A 54 -23.36 23.01 -0.99
CA SER A 54 -24.23 22.49 0.08
C SER A 54 -24.84 21.12 -0.20
N GLY A 55 -24.78 20.64 -1.46
CA GLY A 55 -25.34 19.37 -1.93
C GLY A 55 -24.51 18.14 -1.60
N ILE A 56 -24.05 18.00 -0.36
CA ILE A 56 -23.03 16.99 0.03
C ILE A 56 -23.60 15.63 0.45
N ARG A 57 -24.92 15.51 0.59
CA ARG A 57 -25.55 14.31 1.18
C ARG A 57 -26.80 13.90 0.41
N THR A 58 -26.82 12.63 0.02
CA THR A 58 -28.06 11.95 -0.37
C THR A 58 -28.63 11.24 0.86
N PRO A 59 -29.92 11.42 1.22
CA PRO A 59 -30.53 10.72 2.35
C PRO A 59 -30.45 9.19 2.17
N ALA A 60 -30.05 8.48 3.23
CA ALA A 60 -30.08 7.03 3.23
C ALA A 60 -31.53 6.56 3.48
N GLY A 61 -32.03 5.69 2.60
CA GLY A 61 -33.34 5.04 2.74
C GLY A 61 -33.24 3.66 3.41
N LYS A 62 -34.30 2.86 3.26
CA LYS A 62 -34.26 1.43 3.62
C LYS A 62 -33.20 0.67 2.81
N VAL A 63 -32.78 -0.49 3.30
CA VAL A 63 -31.87 -1.37 2.57
C VAL A 63 -32.50 -1.74 1.22
N VAL A 64 -31.86 -1.32 0.13
CA VAL A 64 -32.27 -1.66 -1.25
C VAL A 64 -31.43 -2.80 -1.83
N ASN A 65 -30.22 -3.00 -1.30
CA ASN A 65 -29.35 -4.12 -1.64
C ASN A 65 -28.65 -4.59 -0.37
N ARG A 66 -28.64 -5.90 -0.13
CA ARG A 66 -28.05 -6.50 1.08
C ARG A 66 -26.52 -6.61 1.00
N ARG A 67 -25.91 -6.50 -0.18
CA ARG A 67 -24.45 -6.53 -0.35
C ARG A 67 -23.94 -5.23 -0.95
N GLY A 68 -22.84 -4.71 -0.41
CA GLY A 68 -22.14 -3.54 -0.92
C GLY A 68 -20.63 -3.76 -0.93
N VAL A 69 -19.99 -3.40 -2.05
CA VAL A 69 -18.54 -3.49 -2.21
C VAL A 69 -17.99 -2.10 -2.52
N GLY A 70 -17.07 -1.62 -1.69
CA GLY A 70 -16.30 -0.39 -1.90
C GLY A 70 -14.86 -0.72 -2.25
N ILE A 71 -14.34 -0.12 -3.32
CA ILE A 71 -12.96 -0.32 -3.78
C ILE A 71 -12.32 1.04 -3.99
N ILE A 72 -11.14 1.25 -3.40
CA ILE A 72 -10.31 2.43 -3.63
C ILE A 72 -8.84 2.03 -3.73
N GLU A 73 -8.02 2.89 -4.32
CA GLU A 73 -6.56 2.78 -4.20
C GLU A 73 -6.12 3.49 -2.91
N ALA A 74 -5.70 2.69 -1.93
CA ALA A 74 -5.00 3.23 -0.77
C ALA A 74 -3.53 3.50 -1.14
N PRO A 75 -2.78 4.33 -0.39
CA PRO A 75 -1.38 4.64 -0.72
C PRO A 75 -0.41 3.45 -0.76
N ARG A 76 -0.87 2.24 -0.40
CA ARG A 76 -0.07 1.01 -0.31
C ARG A 76 -0.60 -0.10 -1.23
N GLY A 77 -1.54 0.23 -2.13
CA GLY A 77 -2.23 -0.69 -3.02
C GLY A 77 -3.76 -0.71 -2.85
N THR A 78 -4.42 -1.57 -3.60
CA THR A 78 -5.88 -1.65 -3.66
C THR A 78 -6.50 -2.05 -2.32
N LEU A 79 -7.53 -1.31 -1.88
CA LEU A 79 -8.30 -1.59 -0.67
C LEU A 79 -9.73 -1.95 -1.03
N ILE A 80 -10.18 -3.12 -0.57
CA ILE A 80 -11.52 -3.66 -0.84
C ILE A 80 -12.27 -3.89 0.47
N HIS A 81 -13.45 -3.29 0.57
CA HIS A 81 -14.40 -3.49 1.65
C HIS A 81 -15.67 -4.14 1.09
N ASP A 82 -15.99 -5.37 1.51
CA ASP A 82 -17.20 -6.10 1.10
C ASP A 82 -18.06 -6.41 2.33
N TYR A 83 -19.24 -5.80 2.38
CA TYR A 83 -20.17 -5.95 3.50
C TYR A 83 -21.47 -6.61 3.02
N THR A 84 -22.02 -7.47 3.88
CA THR A 84 -23.40 -7.95 3.77
C THR A 84 -24.18 -7.52 5.01
N VAL A 85 -25.40 -7.00 4.82
CA VAL A 85 -26.29 -6.52 5.88
C VAL A 85 -27.64 -7.23 5.86
N ASN A 86 -28.34 -7.21 6.99
CA ASN A 86 -29.74 -7.62 7.09
C ASN A 86 -30.71 -6.51 6.65
N ASP A 87 -32.02 -6.77 6.72
CA ASP A 87 -33.05 -5.81 6.26
C ASP A 87 -33.11 -4.53 7.12
N ALA A 88 -32.58 -4.59 8.34
CA ALA A 88 -32.41 -3.44 9.23
C ALA A 88 -31.08 -2.70 9.02
N GLY A 89 -30.23 -3.13 8.07
CA GLY A 89 -28.93 -2.52 7.79
C GLY A 89 -27.81 -2.94 8.75
N ILE A 90 -28.00 -3.99 9.55
CA ILE A 90 -26.99 -4.50 10.48
C ILE A 90 -26.07 -5.47 9.73
N ILE A 91 -24.75 -5.30 9.89
CA ILE A 91 -23.73 -6.14 9.24
C ILE A 91 -23.85 -7.59 9.72
N GLU A 92 -24.01 -8.51 8.76
CA GLU A 92 -23.99 -9.97 8.97
C GLU A 92 -22.65 -10.59 8.54
N LYS A 93 -22.00 -10.01 7.51
CA LYS A 93 -20.69 -10.47 7.01
C LYS A 93 -19.83 -9.28 6.60
N CYS A 94 -18.53 -9.44 6.78
CA CYS A 94 -17.50 -8.47 6.40
C CYS A 94 -16.30 -9.22 5.82
N ASN A 95 -15.82 -8.79 4.66
CA ASN A 95 -14.55 -9.23 4.10
C ASN A 95 -13.72 -8.00 3.70
N LEU A 96 -12.48 -7.96 4.18
CA LEU A 96 -11.55 -6.85 3.98
C LEU A 96 -10.29 -7.38 3.31
N ILE A 97 -10.05 -6.96 2.07
CA ILE A 97 -8.78 -7.22 1.38
C ILE A 97 -8.00 -5.91 1.41
N VAL A 98 -7.06 -5.85 2.35
CA VAL A 98 -6.30 -4.63 2.65
C VAL A 98 -5.02 -4.59 1.84
N ALA A 99 -4.71 -3.41 1.31
CA ALA A 99 -3.58 -3.10 0.43
C ALA A 99 -2.30 -3.94 0.69
N THR A 100 -1.65 -3.76 1.84
CA THR A 100 -0.37 -4.41 2.15
C THR A 100 -0.42 -5.94 2.10
N CYS A 101 -1.57 -6.58 2.38
CA CYS A 101 -1.68 -8.04 2.35
C CYS A 101 -1.32 -8.63 0.98
N GLN A 102 -1.61 -7.90 -0.09
CA GLN A 102 -1.32 -8.33 -1.46
C GLN A 102 0.19 -8.36 -1.74
N ASN A 103 0.98 -7.56 -1.01
CA ASN A 103 2.43 -7.51 -1.13
C ASN A 103 3.18 -8.45 -0.19
N ASN A 104 2.48 -9.18 0.71
CA ASN A 104 3.14 -10.05 1.70
C ASN A 104 4.06 -11.09 1.05
N TYR A 105 3.62 -11.70 -0.06
CA TYR A 105 4.44 -12.66 -0.80
C TYR A 105 5.70 -12.02 -1.39
N ALA A 106 5.57 -10.83 -1.98
CA ALA A 106 6.70 -10.10 -2.55
C ALA A 106 7.71 -9.67 -1.48
N ILE A 107 7.23 -9.26 -0.30
CA ILE A 107 8.05 -8.92 0.86
C ILE A 107 8.81 -10.15 1.34
N ASP A 108 8.14 -11.30 1.54
CA ASP A 108 8.75 -12.55 1.96
C ASP A 108 9.86 -13.01 1.00
N ARG A 109 9.55 -13.05 -0.31
CA ARG A 109 10.52 -13.40 -1.35
C ARG A 109 11.71 -12.44 -1.39
N GLY A 110 11.46 -11.15 -1.24
CA GLY A 110 12.50 -10.12 -1.26
C GLY A 110 13.41 -10.18 -0.03
N VAL A 111 12.86 -10.47 1.15
CA VAL A 111 13.62 -10.69 2.38
C VAL A 111 14.54 -11.90 2.22
N GLU A 112 14.03 -13.02 1.69
CA GLU A 112 14.84 -14.21 1.45
C GLU A 112 15.98 -13.94 0.46
N ASP A 113 15.69 -13.30 -0.67
CA ASP A 113 16.69 -12.98 -1.70
C ASP A 113 17.78 -12.03 -1.15
N MET A 114 17.38 -10.99 -0.40
CA MET A 114 18.35 -10.09 0.22
C MET A 114 19.19 -10.83 1.27
N ALA A 115 18.57 -11.64 2.13
CA ALA A 115 19.29 -12.41 3.16
C ALA A 115 20.36 -13.32 2.54
N ARG A 116 20.06 -14.01 1.43
CA ARG A 116 21.03 -14.83 0.69
C ARG A 116 22.24 -14.05 0.17
N ARG A 117 22.07 -12.76 -0.12
CA ARG A 117 23.13 -11.88 -0.64
C ARG A 117 24.00 -11.26 0.47
N VAL A 118 23.39 -10.92 1.60
CA VAL A 118 24.08 -10.15 2.66
C VAL A 118 24.56 -11.00 3.84
N VAL A 119 23.94 -12.15 4.11
CA VAL A 119 24.37 -13.07 5.17
C VAL A 119 25.48 -13.96 4.63
N LYS A 120 26.69 -13.81 5.17
CA LYS A 120 27.86 -14.59 4.79
C LYS A 120 28.33 -15.42 5.96
N ASN A 121 28.73 -16.67 5.71
CA ASN A 121 29.23 -17.62 6.72
C ASN A 121 28.30 -17.82 7.94
N GLY A 122 27.00 -17.59 7.77
CA GLY A 122 26.02 -17.67 8.86
C GLY A 122 26.07 -16.51 9.86
N THR A 123 26.81 -15.43 9.55
CA THR A 123 26.90 -14.25 10.41
C THR A 123 25.93 -13.16 9.94
N LEU A 124 25.02 -12.76 10.82
CA LEU A 124 24.13 -11.62 10.61
C LEU A 124 24.74 -10.39 11.29
N THR A 125 25.37 -9.52 10.50
CA THR A 125 25.84 -8.23 10.98
C THR A 125 24.70 -7.22 11.00
N GLU A 126 24.85 -6.12 11.77
CA GLU A 126 23.88 -5.03 11.79
C GLU A 126 23.62 -4.48 10.37
N GLY A 127 24.68 -4.21 9.60
CA GLY A 127 24.54 -3.74 8.22
C GLY A 127 23.92 -4.76 7.25
N ALA A 128 23.93 -6.06 7.57
CA ALA A 128 23.19 -7.07 6.83
C ALA A 128 21.71 -7.05 7.23
N ALA A 129 21.41 -7.00 8.54
CA ALA A 129 20.05 -6.89 9.05
C ALA A 129 19.34 -5.64 8.51
N ASN A 130 19.99 -4.47 8.54
CA ASN A 130 19.41 -3.24 8.00
C ASN A 130 19.08 -3.33 6.50
N ARG A 131 19.93 -4.00 5.70
CA ARG A 131 19.66 -4.21 4.26
C ARG A 131 18.47 -5.14 4.02
N ILE A 132 18.27 -6.14 4.86
CA ILE A 132 17.07 -7.00 4.82
C ILE A 132 15.83 -6.16 5.17
N GLU A 133 15.90 -5.36 6.22
CA GLU A 133 14.80 -4.46 6.60
C GLU A 133 14.48 -3.39 5.55
N MET A 134 15.48 -2.91 4.79
CA MET A 134 15.24 -1.99 3.68
C MET A 134 14.28 -2.56 2.64
N ILE A 135 14.30 -3.87 2.37
CA ILE A 135 13.34 -4.49 1.46
C ILE A 135 11.92 -4.39 2.00
N ILE A 136 11.74 -4.65 3.29
CA ILE A 136 10.44 -4.53 3.95
C ILE A 136 9.95 -3.07 3.84
N ARG A 137 10.81 -2.10 4.18
CA ARG A 137 10.48 -0.66 4.14
C ARG A 137 10.17 -0.14 2.73
N ALA A 138 10.75 -0.74 1.69
CA ALA A 138 10.51 -0.34 0.30
C ALA A 138 9.01 -0.37 -0.08
N TYR A 139 8.30 -1.39 0.43
CA TYR A 139 6.88 -1.57 0.21
C TYR A 139 5.97 -0.72 1.11
N ASP A 140 6.53 0.08 2.04
CA ASP A 140 5.77 0.85 3.05
C ASP A 140 4.63 0.03 3.70
N PRO A 141 4.95 -1.12 4.35
CA PRO A 141 3.93 -2.02 4.83
C PRO A 141 3.19 -1.43 6.04
N CYS A 142 1.86 -1.36 5.97
CA CYS A 142 1.03 -1.11 7.13
C CYS A 142 0.61 -2.45 7.75
N ILE A 143 1.42 -2.99 8.67
CA ILE A 143 1.15 -4.30 9.30
C ILE A 143 -0.14 -4.28 10.11
N SER A 144 -0.42 -3.18 10.82
CA SER A 144 -1.68 -3.01 11.57
C SER A 144 -2.89 -3.02 10.65
N CYS A 145 -2.81 -2.38 9.47
CA CYS A 145 -3.86 -2.42 8.47
C CYS A 145 -4.02 -3.83 7.89
N ALA A 146 -2.92 -4.50 7.55
CA ALA A 146 -2.92 -5.81 6.91
C ALA A 146 -3.54 -6.90 7.80
N THR A 147 -3.19 -6.89 9.08
CA THR A 147 -3.62 -7.91 10.04
C THR A 147 -4.88 -7.52 10.82
N HIS A 148 -5.30 -6.26 10.73
CA HIS A 148 -6.28 -5.65 11.61
C HIS A 148 -5.92 -5.79 13.11
N ALA A 149 -4.63 -5.99 13.42
CA ALA A 149 -4.11 -6.13 14.78
C ALA A 149 -3.43 -4.83 15.26
N ILE A 150 -3.61 -4.50 16.54
CA ILE A 150 -3.04 -3.31 17.17
C ILE A 150 -1.72 -3.67 17.88
N GLY A 151 -0.62 -2.98 17.54
CA GLY A 151 0.51 -2.80 18.44
C GLY A 151 1.79 -3.60 18.14
N ARG A 152 2.88 -2.83 17.99
CA ARG A 152 4.34 -3.11 17.92
C ARG A 152 4.85 -4.05 16.83
N MET A 153 5.87 -3.58 16.11
CA MET A 153 6.74 -4.38 15.25
C MET A 153 8.14 -4.53 15.87
N PRO A 154 8.39 -5.50 16.77
CA PRO A 154 9.74 -5.94 17.07
C PRO A 154 10.09 -7.09 16.10
N LEU A 155 10.59 -6.76 14.91
CA LEU A 155 11.10 -7.78 13.99
C LEU A 155 12.39 -8.35 14.60
N ARG A 156 12.33 -9.57 15.13
CA ARG A 156 13.50 -10.29 15.65
C ARG A 156 14.02 -11.23 14.57
N ILE A 157 15.17 -10.90 14.00
CA ILE A 157 15.82 -11.73 12.97
C ILE A 157 16.88 -12.59 13.66
N GLU A 158 16.75 -13.91 13.52
CA GLU A 158 17.71 -14.88 14.02
C GLU A 158 18.19 -15.79 12.88
N CYS A 159 19.51 -15.97 12.79
CA CYS A 159 20.08 -16.93 11.86
C CYS A 159 20.12 -18.31 12.52
N MET A 160 19.30 -19.24 12.04
CA MET A 160 19.27 -20.63 12.51
C MET A 160 19.96 -21.55 11.50
N ARG A 161 20.93 -22.36 11.97
CA ARG A 161 21.46 -23.49 11.18
C ARG A 161 20.47 -24.64 11.28
N ARG A 162 19.99 -25.16 10.15
CA ARG A 162 19.36 -26.49 10.12
C ARG A 162 20.47 -27.53 10.30
N THR A 163 20.52 -28.15 11.47
CA THR A 163 21.19 -29.44 11.70
C THR A 163 20.43 -30.56 11.01
#